data_AF-A0A7E4VP47-F1
#
_entry.id   AF-A0A7E4VP47-F1
#
_cell.length_a   1.000
_cell.length_b   1.000
_cell.length_c   1.000
_cell.angle_alpha   90.00
_cell.angle_beta   90.00
_cell.angle_gamma   90.00
#
_symmetry.space_group_name_H-M   'P 1'
#
loop_
_entity.id
_entity.type
_entity.pdbx_description
1 polymer ?
#
loop_
_entity_poly.entity_id
_entity_poly.type
_entity_poly.pdbx_seq_one_letter_code
_entity_poly.pdbx_strand_id
1 'polypeptide(L)'
;MNEVLDRFTKFFRPKNPSKREKIVVGLESCGNRVRISPDPLFCPVCYCAFASAPVVLRCGHSFCRPCIGYLIKDATVMARPLTNPTYQCPLCRVNINANDKLVKNYALESIMTSVMPVPDDAKFQPSEVEATHNLIMSQLKQQVHQTQLENTQLKEQLANNSKRNYMVIALIVALILKLIF
;
A
#
# COMPACT_ATOMS: atom_id res chain seq x y z
N MET A 1 30.32 0.18 18.30
CA MET A 1 29.11 0.70 17.60
C MET A 1 28.67 -0.25 16.47
N ASN A 2 29.60 -0.78 15.67
CA ASN A 2 29.29 -1.69 14.55
C ASN A 2 28.89 -3.13 14.96
N GLU A 3 29.31 -3.59 16.14
CA GLU A 3 29.06 -4.96 16.61
C GLU A 3 27.62 -5.18 17.11
N VAL A 4 27.04 -4.15 17.75
CA VAL A 4 25.64 -4.17 18.20
C VAL A 4 24.70 -4.13 16.99
N LEU A 5 25.00 -3.27 16.00
CA LEU A 5 24.19 -3.16 14.79
C LEU A 5 24.23 -4.46 13.93
N ASP A 6 25.37 -5.14 13.84
CA ASP A 6 25.50 -6.42 13.11
C ASP A 6 24.71 -7.58 13.75
N ARG A 7 24.61 -7.58 15.09
CA ARG A 7 23.84 -8.59 15.85
C ARG A 7 22.34 -8.40 15.69
N PHE A 8 21.88 -7.14 15.61
CA PHE A 8 20.48 -6.78 15.34
C PHE A 8 20.08 -6.98 13.87
N THR A 9 20.98 -6.97 12.89
CA THR A 9 20.61 -7.14 11.47
C THR A 9 20.58 -8.60 11.02
N LYS A 10 21.43 -9.48 11.59
CA LYS A 10 21.46 -10.91 11.23
C LYS A 10 20.26 -11.71 11.74
N PHE A 11 19.72 -11.37 12.92
CA PHE A 11 18.62 -12.13 13.54
C PHE A 11 17.23 -11.75 13.01
N PHE A 12 17.05 -10.50 12.61
CA PHE A 12 15.77 -9.93 12.19
C PHE A 12 15.56 -9.98 10.67
N ARG A 13 16.41 -10.73 9.94
CA ARG A 13 16.25 -10.91 8.49
C ARG A 13 14.86 -11.52 8.23
N PRO A 14 13.94 -10.79 7.57
CA PRO A 14 12.60 -11.29 7.33
C PRO A 14 12.71 -12.53 6.44
N LYS A 15 12.19 -13.68 6.90
CA LYS A 15 12.24 -14.93 6.12
C LYS A 15 11.43 -14.85 4.82
N ASN A 16 10.54 -13.87 4.65
CA ASN A 16 9.92 -13.58 3.35
C ASN A 16 9.21 -12.20 3.36
N PRO A 17 9.77 -11.14 2.74
CA PRO A 17 9.15 -9.81 2.68
C PRO A 17 7.88 -9.76 1.79
N SER A 18 7.68 -10.74 0.90
CA SER A 18 6.59 -10.77 -0.09
C SER A 18 5.22 -11.21 0.44
N LYS A 19 5.09 -11.58 1.73
CA LYS A 19 3.83 -12.11 2.30
C LYS A 19 2.97 -11.08 3.05
N ARG A 20 3.41 -9.82 3.15
CA ARG A 20 2.63 -8.75 3.81
C ARG A 20 1.41 -8.31 3.01
N GLU A 21 1.38 -8.58 1.71
CA GLU A 21 0.50 -7.88 0.76
C GLU A 21 -0.95 -8.39 0.70
N LYS A 22 -1.31 -9.46 1.43
CA LYS A 22 -2.58 -10.18 1.17
C LYS A 22 -3.47 -10.44 2.39
N ILE A 23 -3.27 -9.77 3.52
CA ILE A 23 -4.23 -9.88 4.63
C ILE A 23 -5.22 -8.72 4.51
N VAL A 24 -6.37 -8.97 3.88
CA VAL A 24 -7.51 -8.04 3.92
C VAL A 24 -8.45 -8.56 5.00
N VAL A 25 -8.53 -7.85 6.13
CA VAL A 25 -9.50 -8.18 7.19
C VAL A 25 -10.83 -7.53 6.83
N GLY A 26 -11.81 -8.35 6.43
CA GLY A 26 -13.20 -7.93 6.26
C GLY A 26 -13.96 -8.11 7.57
N LEU A 27 -14.50 -7.03 8.12
CA LEU A 27 -15.50 -7.09 9.19
C LEU A 27 -16.86 -6.75 8.57
N GLU A 28 -17.82 -7.66 8.70
CA GLU A 28 -19.22 -7.39 8.39
C GLU A 28 -19.94 -7.08 9.69
N SER A 29 -20.36 -5.82 9.87
CA SER A 29 -21.16 -5.38 11.02
C SER A 29 -22.25 -4.44 10.53
N CYS A 30 -23.52 -4.75 10.82
CA CYS A 30 -24.70 -3.97 10.44
C CYS A 30 -24.70 -3.50 8.97
N GLY A 31 -24.30 -4.37 8.04
CA GLY A 31 -24.29 -4.06 6.60
C GLY A 31 -23.13 -3.17 6.11
N ASN A 32 -22.25 -2.72 7.02
CA ASN A 32 -21.07 -1.94 6.66
C ASN A 32 -19.84 -2.83 6.54
N ARG A 33 -19.13 -2.70 5.41
CA ARG A 33 -17.82 -3.34 5.19
C ARG A 33 -16.71 -2.38 5.56
N VAL A 34 -15.97 -2.69 6.62
CA VAL A 34 -14.79 -1.92 7.03
C VAL A 34 -13.53 -2.63 6.57
N ARG A 35 -12.65 -1.92 5.85
CA ARG A 35 -11.32 -2.40 5.49
C ARG A 35 -10.33 -1.94 6.55
N ILE A 36 -9.64 -2.87 7.20
CA ILE A 36 -8.60 -2.58 8.19
C ILE A 36 -7.24 -2.96 7.59
N SER A 37 -6.23 -2.09 7.76
CA SER A 37 -4.86 -2.43 7.37
C SER A 37 -4.37 -3.59 8.26
N PRO A 38 -3.65 -4.58 7.71
CA PRO A 38 -3.24 -5.72 8.51
C PRO A 38 -2.02 -5.42 9.39
N ASP A 39 -1.38 -4.26 9.23
CA ASP A 39 -0.18 -3.83 9.97
C ASP A 39 -0.24 -4.02 11.50
N PRO A 40 -1.37 -3.77 12.20
CA PRO A 40 -1.48 -4.02 13.64
C PRO A 40 -1.33 -5.49 14.03
N LEU A 41 -1.45 -6.42 13.08
CA LEU A 41 -1.29 -7.86 13.27
C LEU A 41 0.17 -8.32 13.10
N PHE A 42 1.10 -7.40 12.85
CA PHE A 42 2.53 -7.69 12.67
C PHE A 42 3.38 -7.07 13.79
N CYS A 43 4.46 -7.77 14.12
CA CYS A 43 5.46 -7.25 15.05
C CYS A 43 6.23 -6.09 14.38
N PRO A 44 6.32 -4.89 14.99
CA PRO A 44 7.02 -3.75 14.39
C PRO A 44 8.55 -3.90 14.38
N VAL A 45 9.09 -4.94 15.00
CA VAL A 45 10.54 -5.18 15.07
C VAL A 45 10.99 -6.21 14.03
N CYS A 46 10.39 -7.41 14.02
CA CYS A 46 10.74 -8.46 13.05
C CYS A 46 9.84 -8.47 11.82
N TYR A 47 8.74 -7.71 11.85
CA TYR A 47 7.76 -7.62 10.78
C TYR A 47 7.09 -8.93 10.36
N CYS A 48 7.15 -9.95 11.22
CA CYS A 48 6.37 -11.17 11.08
C CYS A 48 4.98 -10.97 11.69
N ALA A 49 3.97 -11.63 11.11
CA ALA A 49 2.66 -11.75 11.74
C ALA A 49 2.81 -12.41 13.11
N PHE A 50 2.01 -11.97 14.09
CA PHE A 50 2.04 -12.60 15.40
C PHE A 50 1.42 -14.01 15.31
N ALA A 51 2.17 -15.03 15.75
CA ALA A 51 1.74 -16.42 15.70
C ALA A 51 0.95 -16.88 16.94
N SER A 52 0.97 -16.07 18.01
CA SER A 52 0.30 -16.27 19.30
C SER A 52 0.22 -14.92 20.01
N ALA A 53 -0.47 -14.85 21.16
CA ALA A 53 -0.60 -13.61 21.93
C ALA A 53 0.73 -12.86 22.10
N PRO A 54 0.87 -11.68 21.47
CA PRO A 54 2.08 -10.89 21.61
C PRO A 54 2.23 -10.35 23.03
N VAL A 55 3.45 -9.96 23.37
CA VAL A 55 3.75 -9.30 24.64
C VAL A 55 3.36 -7.83 24.53
N VAL A 56 2.51 -7.36 25.43
CA VAL A 56 2.17 -5.94 25.57
C VAL A 56 3.02 -5.31 26.66
N LEU A 57 3.69 -4.22 26.31
CA LEU A 57 4.50 -3.44 27.23
C LEU A 57 3.62 -2.50 28.05
N ARG A 58 4.15 -1.98 29.18
CA ARG A 58 3.41 -1.02 30.04
C ARG A 58 2.99 0.26 29.32
N CYS A 59 3.65 0.60 28.22
CA CYS A 59 3.28 1.71 27.34
C CYS A 59 2.19 1.36 26.29
N GLY A 60 1.65 0.14 26.30
CA GLY A 60 0.56 -0.30 25.40
C GLY A 60 1.00 -0.92 24.07
N HIS A 61 2.27 -0.75 23.67
CA HIS A 61 2.77 -1.33 22.43
C HIS A 61 3.00 -2.84 22.52
N SER A 62 2.67 -3.56 21.45
CA SER A 62 2.73 -5.04 21.39
C SER A 62 3.85 -5.54 20.46
N PHE A 63 4.55 -6.60 20.89
CA PHE A 63 5.71 -7.17 20.19
C PHE A 63 5.71 -8.69 20.35
N CYS A 64 6.35 -9.42 19.42
CA CYS A 64 6.38 -10.88 19.52
C CYS A 64 7.35 -11.28 20.64
N ARG A 65 7.05 -12.41 21.31
CA ARG A 65 7.85 -12.91 22.44
C ARG A 65 9.35 -13.05 22.11
N PRO A 66 9.76 -13.53 20.92
CA PRO A 66 11.17 -13.54 20.53
C PRO A 66 11.81 -12.15 20.57
N CYS A 67 11.19 -11.13 19.96
CA CYS A 67 11.74 -9.77 19.89
C CYS A 67 11.95 -9.17 21.29
N ILE A 68 10.95 -9.28 22.17
CA ILE A 68 11.09 -8.82 23.56
C ILE A 68 12.16 -9.61 24.32
N GLY A 69 12.23 -10.92 24.10
CA GLY A 69 13.26 -11.77 24.70
C GLY A 69 14.68 -11.33 24.33
N TYR A 70 14.91 -10.88 23.10
CA TYR A 70 16.20 -10.31 22.68
C TYR A 70 16.51 -9.00 23.39
N LEU A 71 15.54 -8.07 23.43
CA LEU A 71 15.73 -6.78 24.13
C LEU A 71 16.06 -6.96 25.61
N ILE A 72 15.38 -7.90 26.28
CA ILE A 72 15.64 -8.25 27.69
C ILE A 72 17.05 -8.83 27.86
N LYS A 73 17.42 -9.81 27.02
CA LYS A 73 18.75 -10.43 27.07
C LYS A 73 19.86 -9.39 26.88
N ASP A 74 19.71 -8.52 25.89
CA ASP A 74 20.68 -7.46 25.63
C ASP A 74 20.75 -6.47 26.78
N ALA A 75 19.61 -6.08 27.37
CA ALA A 75 19.58 -5.23 28.57
C ALA A 75 20.28 -5.88 29.78
N THR A 76 20.11 -7.19 29.98
CA THR A 76 20.76 -7.92 31.08
C THR A 76 22.27 -8.02 30.88
N VAL A 77 22.74 -8.28 29.66
CA VAL A 77 24.19 -8.36 29.36
C VAL A 77 24.87 -6.99 29.54
N MET A 78 24.17 -5.90 29.24
CA MET A 78 24.70 -4.54 29.31
C MET A 78 24.52 -3.88 30.70
N ALA A 79 23.84 -4.54 31.63
CA ALA A 79 23.56 -3.98 32.95
C ALA A 79 24.82 -3.86 33.80
N ARG A 80 24.97 -2.73 34.50
CA ARG A 80 26.04 -2.54 35.49
C ARG A 80 25.75 -3.36 36.75
N PRO A 81 26.78 -3.81 37.48
CA PRO A 81 26.61 -4.41 38.79
C PRO A 81 25.73 -3.51 39.68
N LEU A 82 24.75 -4.09 40.37
CA LEU A 82 23.78 -3.43 41.26
C LEU A 82 22.70 -2.55 40.61
N THR A 83 22.58 -2.52 39.27
CA THR A 83 21.46 -1.82 38.59
C THR A 83 20.45 -2.79 38.00
N ASN A 84 19.16 -2.46 38.07
CA ASN A 84 18.15 -3.23 37.38
C ASN A 84 18.30 -3.04 35.86
N PRO A 85 18.36 -4.14 35.07
CA PRO A 85 18.43 -4.04 33.62
C PRO A 85 17.19 -3.34 33.07
N THR A 86 17.37 -2.41 32.13
CA THR A 86 16.29 -1.69 31.47
C THR A 86 16.48 -1.66 29.96
N TYR A 87 15.39 -1.59 29.21
CA TYR A 87 15.38 -1.40 27.77
C TYR A 87 14.32 -0.37 27.37
N GLN A 88 14.43 0.15 26.15
CA GLN A 88 13.48 1.13 25.61
C GLN A 88 12.48 0.45 24.68
N CYS A 89 11.21 0.87 24.77
CA CYS A 89 10.21 0.48 23.79
C CYS A 89 10.65 0.93 22.37
N PRO A 90 10.70 0.03 21.37
CA PRO A 90 11.11 0.39 20.01
C PRO A 90 10.23 1.44 19.31
N LEU A 91 8.98 1.62 19.77
CA LEU A 91 8.02 2.56 19.16
C LEU A 91 8.01 3.92 19.85
N CYS A 92 7.88 3.96 21.18
CA CYS A 92 7.72 5.22 21.93
C CYS A 92 8.88 5.54 22.88
N ARG A 93 9.93 4.71 22.91
CA ARG A 93 11.16 4.89 23.71
C ARG A 93 10.98 4.98 25.23
N VAL A 94 9.78 4.70 25.75
CA VAL A 94 9.55 4.56 27.20
C VAL A 94 10.49 3.50 27.77
N ASN A 95 11.18 3.82 28.86
CA ASN A 95 12.05 2.90 29.60
C ASN A 95 11.21 1.84 30.32
N ILE A 96 11.62 0.59 30.18
CA ILE A 96 10.94 -0.59 30.74
C ILE A 96 11.97 -1.41 31.51
N ASN A 97 11.56 -1.90 32.68
CA ASN A 97 12.40 -2.78 33.48
C ASN A 97 12.39 -4.18 32.86
N ALA A 98 13.57 -4.74 32.59
CA ALA A 98 13.72 -6.04 31.97
C ALA A 98 13.26 -7.20 32.88
N ASN A 99 13.15 -6.95 34.19
CA ASN A 99 12.62 -7.89 35.18
C ASN A 99 11.08 -7.83 35.31
N ASP A 100 10.41 -6.89 34.63
CA ASP A 100 8.96 -6.81 34.66
C ASP A 100 8.32 -8.10 34.12
N LYS A 101 7.23 -8.52 34.75
CA LYS A 101 6.43 -9.64 34.24
C LYS A 101 5.87 -9.29 32.86
N LEU A 102 6.16 -10.15 31.89
CA LEU A 102 5.61 -10.01 30.54
C LEU A 102 4.13 -10.33 30.53
N VAL A 103 3.33 -9.37 30.07
CA VAL A 103 1.88 -9.49 29.91
C VAL A 103 1.56 -9.83 28.45
N LYS A 104 0.60 -10.74 28.25
CA LYS A 104 0.13 -11.13 26.92
C LYS A 104 -1.07 -10.29 26.49
N ASN A 105 -1.13 -9.95 25.20
CA ASN A 105 -2.29 -9.30 24.59
C ASN A 105 -3.22 -10.37 23.98
N TYR A 106 -4.12 -10.90 24.82
CA TYR A 106 -5.08 -11.92 24.39
C TYR A 106 -6.15 -11.37 23.44
N ALA A 107 -6.48 -10.08 23.52
CA ALA A 107 -7.43 -9.46 22.58
C ALA A 107 -6.88 -9.51 21.15
N LEU A 108 -5.59 -9.21 20.98
CA LEU A 108 -4.93 -9.26 19.68
C LEU A 108 -4.78 -10.71 19.17
N GLU A 109 -4.60 -11.69 20.06
CA GLU A 109 -4.70 -13.12 19.71
C GLU A 109 -6.10 -13.50 19.23
N SER A 110 -7.15 -13.10 19.96
CA SER A 110 -8.54 -13.35 19.57
C SER A 110 -8.86 -12.74 18.20
N ILE A 111 -8.39 -11.52 17.94
CA ILE A 111 -8.54 -10.88 16.63
C ILE A 111 -7.88 -11.75 15.56
N MET A 112 -6.62 -12.17 15.73
CA MET A 112 -5.92 -13.01 14.75
C MET A 112 -6.60 -14.35 14.50
N THR A 113 -7.11 -14.99 15.54
CA THR A 113 -7.85 -16.25 15.41
C THR A 113 -9.18 -16.03 14.70
N SER A 114 -9.81 -14.87 14.86
CA SER A 114 -11.06 -14.52 14.18
C SER A 114 -10.88 -14.08 12.73
N VAL A 115 -9.67 -13.69 12.32
CA VAL A 115 -9.37 -13.36 10.92
C VAL A 115 -9.27 -14.65 10.11
N MET A 116 -10.30 -14.95 9.32
CA MET A 116 -10.21 -16.04 8.34
C MET A 116 -9.27 -15.64 7.19
N PRO A 117 -8.35 -16.52 6.76
CA PRO A 117 -7.68 -16.34 5.49
C PRO A 117 -8.74 -16.37 4.40
N VAL A 118 -8.97 -15.24 3.74
CA VAL A 118 -9.78 -15.20 2.53
C VAL A 118 -9.02 -16.03 1.48
N PRO A 119 -9.63 -17.06 0.86
CA PRO A 119 -9.00 -17.82 -0.22
C PRO A 119 -8.51 -16.85 -1.30
N ASP A 120 -7.32 -17.07 -1.86
CA ASP A 120 -6.76 -16.26 -2.97
C ASP A 120 -7.72 -16.20 -4.19
N ASP A 121 -8.65 -17.15 -4.24
CA ASP A 121 -9.65 -17.46 -5.25
C ASP A 121 -11.07 -17.00 -4.89
N ALA A 122 -11.29 -16.50 -3.66
CA ALA A 122 -12.45 -15.65 -3.39
C ALA A 122 -12.19 -14.31 -4.06
N LYS A 123 -12.44 -14.27 -5.37
CA LYS A 123 -12.68 -13.05 -6.13
C LYS A 123 -13.57 -12.19 -5.24
N PHE A 124 -12.99 -11.13 -4.70
CA PHE A 124 -13.74 -10.06 -4.05
C PHE A 124 -14.90 -9.78 -4.99
N GLN A 125 -16.13 -10.11 -4.59
CA GLN A 125 -17.29 -9.86 -5.43
C GLN A 125 -17.22 -8.38 -5.79
N PRO A 126 -17.20 -8.01 -7.08
CA PRO A 126 -17.07 -6.62 -7.46
C PRO A 126 -18.18 -5.89 -6.72
N SER A 127 -17.82 -4.99 -5.81
CA SER A 127 -18.81 -4.13 -5.20
C SER A 127 -19.55 -3.40 -6.33
N GLU A 128 -20.80 -2.98 -6.13
CA GLU A 128 -21.51 -2.16 -7.13
C GLU A 128 -20.65 -0.98 -7.62
N VAL A 129 -19.73 -0.50 -6.78
CA VAL A 129 -18.73 0.52 -7.09
C VAL A 129 -17.70 0.06 -8.14
N GLU A 130 -17.24 -1.19 -8.11
CA GLU A 130 -16.29 -1.74 -9.10
C GLU A 130 -16.98 -1.98 -10.46
N ALA A 131 -18.22 -2.48 -10.45
CA ALA A 131 -19.00 -2.67 -11.67
C ALA A 131 -19.32 -1.32 -12.34
N THR A 132 -19.74 -0.33 -11.55
CA THR A 132 -19.97 1.04 -12.05
C THR A 132 -18.66 1.69 -12.50
N HIS A 133 -17.55 1.51 -11.79
CA HIS A 133 -16.24 2.01 -12.22
C HIS A 133 -15.79 1.40 -13.57
N ASN A 134 -15.93 0.09 -13.73
CA ASN A 134 -15.58 -0.59 -14.99
C ASN A 134 -16.47 -0.14 -16.15
N LEU A 135 -17.77 0.05 -15.91
CA LEU A 135 -18.70 0.59 -16.90
C LEU A 135 -18.31 2.04 -17.29
N ILE A 136 -18.07 2.90 -16.30
CA ILE A 136 -17.66 4.30 -16.52
C ILE A 136 -16.34 4.36 -17.30
N MET A 137 -15.35 3.53 -16.94
CA MET A 137 -14.07 3.47 -17.65
C MET A 137 -14.21 2.96 -19.08
N SER A 138 -15.08 1.97 -19.31
CA SER A 138 -15.43 1.50 -20.66
C SER A 138 -16.06 2.62 -21.50
N GLN A 139 -17.02 3.34 -20.93
CA GLN A 139 -17.69 4.46 -21.59
C GLN A 139 -16.71 5.60 -21.89
N LEU A 140 -15.86 5.97 -20.92
CA LEU A 140 -14.83 7.00 -21.11
C LEU A 140 -13.89 6.63 -22.27
N LYS A 141 -13.43 5.37 -22.31
CA LYS A 141 -12.55 4.91 -23.39
C LYS A 141 -13.21 5.01 -24.75
N GLN A 142 -14.48 4.60 -24.85
CA GLN A 142 -15.24 4.69 -26.09
C GLN A 142 -15.43 6.15 -26.52
N GLN A 143 -15.74 7.04 -25.58
CA GLN A 143 -15.92 8.46 -25.84
C GLN A 143 -14.60 9.13 -26.28
N VAL A 144 -13.48 8.80 -25.63
CA VAL A 144 -12.15 9.29 -26.04
C VAL A 144 -11.83 8.84 -27.46
N HIS A 145 -12.09 7.57 -27.78
CA HIS A 145 -11.84 7.04 -29.12
C HIS A 145 -12.70 7.74 -30.18
N GLN A 146 -13.98 7.97 -29.90
CA GLN A 146 -14.88 8.68 -30.81
C GLN A 146 -14.43 10.12 -31.05
N THR A 147 -14.10 10.85 -29.99
CA THR A 147 -13.59 12.23 -30.08
C THR A 147 -12.27 12.28 -30.87
N GLN A 148 -11.40 11.28 -30.74
CA GLN A 148 -10.17 11.19 -31.52
C GLN A 148 -10.44 10.99 -33.02
N LEU A 149 -11.41 10.15 -33.37
CA LEU A 149 -11.80 9.92 -34.76
C LEU A 149 -12.37 11.19 -35.39
N GLU A 150 -13.29 11.86 -34.70
CA GLU A 150 -13.88 13.14 -35.16
C GLU A 150 -12.79 14.22 -35.34
N ASN A 151 -11.85 14.33 -34.39
CA ASN A 151 -10.73 15.25 -34.52
C ASN A 151 -9.86 14.95 -35.75
N THR A 152 -9.68 13.68 -36.09
CA THR A 152 -8.90 13.27 -37.27
C THR A 152 -9.62 13.63 -38.55
N GLN A 153 -10.92 13.35 -38.62
CA GLN A 153 -11.77 13.70 -39.77
C GLN A 153 -11.83 15.22 -40.00
N LEU A 154 -12.02 16.01 -38.94
CA LEU A 154 -12.04 17.47 -39.05
C LEU A 154 -10.71 18.02 -39.56
N LYS A 155 -9.58 17.47 -39.11
CA LYS A 155 -8.24 17.86 -39.63
C LYS A 155 -8.10 17.59 -41.12
N GLU A 156 -8.57 16.44 -41.59
CA GLU A 156 -8.57 16.10 -43.02
C GLU A 156 -9.48 17.04 -43.83
N GLN A 157 -10.68 17.35 -43.31
CA GLN A 157 -11.57 18.31 -43.93
C GLN A 157 -10.94 19.70 -44.03
N LEU A 158 -10.30 20.17 -42.96
CA LEU A 158 -9.58 21.44 -42.96
C LEU A 158 -8.46 21.45 -43.99
N ALA A 159 -7.67 20.37 -44.10
CA ALA A 159 -6.62 20.24 -45.09
C ALA A 159 -7.17 20.25 -46.53
N ASN A 160 -8.28 19.54 -46.78
CA ASN A 160 -8.94 19.53 -48.09
C ASN A 160 -9.54 20.89 -48.45
N ASN A 161 -10.18 21.56 -47.50
CA ASN A 161 -10.71 22.91 -47.69
C ASN A 161 -9.58 23.91 -47.96
N SER A 162 -8.46 23.80 -47.25
CA SER A 162 -7.27 24.61 -47.51
C SER A 162 -6.71 24.39 -48.92
N LYS A 163 -6.61 23.12 -49.38
CA LYS A 163 -6.23 22.80 -50.77
C LYS A 163 -7.19 23.38 -51.79
N ARG A 164 -8.50 23.25 -51.57
CA ARG A 164 -9.53 23.84 -52.46
C ARG A 164 -9.41 25.35 -52.53
N ASN A 165 -9.25 26.01 -51.40
CA ASN A 165 -9.06 27.47 -51.32
C ASN A 165 -7.80 27.88 -52.09
N TYR A 166 -6.69 27.17 -51.90
CA TYR A 166 -5.44 27.43 -52.62
C TYR A 166 -5.60 27.25 -54.14
N MET A 167 -6.28 26.19 -54.60
CA MET A 167 -6.57 25.97 -56.03
C MET A 167 -7.42 27.09 -56.62
N VAL A 168 -8.45 27.55 -55.92
CA VAL A 168 -9.30 28.65 -56.36
C VAL A 168 -8.50 29.96 -56.47
N ILE A 169 -7.69 30.26 -55.45
CA ILE A 169 -6.81 31.45 -55.45
C ILE A 169 -5.85 31.39 -56.64
N ALA A 170 -5.21 30.25 -56.89
CA ALA A 170 -4.29 30.08 -58.02
C ALA A 170 -4.97 30.29 -59.38
N LEU A 171 -6.20 29.78 -59.56
CA LEU A 171 -6.98 29.98 -60.79
C LEU A 171 -7.34 31.45 -61.01
N ILE A 172 -7.78 32.15 -59.95
CA ILE A 172 -8.09 33.58 -60.02
C ILE A 172 -6.84 34.39 -60.39
N VAL A 173 -5.69 34.10 -59.76
CA VAL A 173 -4.42 34.78 -60.07
C VAL A 173 -4.01 34.52 -61.53
N ALA A 174 -4.12 33.29 -62.03
CA ALA A 174 -3.79 32.97 -63.42
C ALA A 174 -4.68 33.69 -64.44
N LEU A 175 -5.98 33.83 -64.14
CA LEU A 175 -6.92 34.62 -64.95
C LEU A 175 -6.56 36.11 -64.95
N ILE A 176 -6.20 36.68 -63.80
CA ILE A 176 -5.76 38.08 -63.69
C ILE A 176 -4.49 38.31 -64.50
N LEU A 177 -3.49 37.43 -64.41
CA LEU A 177 -2.25 37.55 -65.18
C LEU A 177 -2.51 37.53 -66.70
N LYS A 178 -3.44 36.69 -67.19
CA LYS A 178 -3.87 36.67 -68.60
C LYS A 178 -4.62 37.92 -69.07
N LEU A 179 -5.16 38.72 -68.15
CA LEU A 179 -5.85 39.96 -68.48
C LEU A 179 -4.91 41.16 -68.49
N ILE A 180 -3.75 41.05 -67.84
CA ILE A 180 -2.75 42.13 -67.69
C ILE A 180 -1.64 42.02 -68.75
N PHE A 181 -1.29 40.81 -69.19
CA PHE A 181 -0.28 40.52 -70.22
C PHE A 181 -0.93 39.97 -71.49
#